data_AF-A0A3B0TVA9-F1
#
_entry.id   AF-A0A3B0TVA9-F1
#
_cell.length_a   1.000
_cell.length_b   1.000
_cell.length_c   1.000
_cell.angle_alpha   90.00
_cell.angle_beta   90.00
_cell.angle_gamma   90.00
#
_symmetry.space_group_name_H-M   'P 1'
#
loop_
_entity.id
_entity.type
_entity.pdbx_description
1 polymer ?
#
loop_
_entity_poly.entity_id
_entity_poly.type
_entity_poly.pdbx_seq_one_letter_code
_entity_poly.pdbx_strand_id
1 'polypeptide(L)'
;MIGPSYKIPAPITFNPFKHHKTCILQEINNQQLPDTALLGLLNSIGDNYIDIYTGSFTPKKICTQVLAYLKNNHTFNQTAFEEWVGNSSGYKRIKLTDDSFWIVRKGVSNERYIHIHPAKTGPLSIRFKASTLKTIYWLKRKKRGNNPPRLKEINEARLKVGLPPVKQLKYGEGILKCWGEF
;
A
#
# COMPACT_ATOMS: atom_id res chain seq x y z
N MET A 1 15.80 2.89 7.30
CA MET A 1 14.86 2.81 6.14
C MET A 1 14.91 4.14 5.41
N ILE A 2 15.50 4.17 4.21
CA ILE A 2 15.45 5.34 3.33
C ILE A 2 14.28 5.11 2.39
N GLY A 3 13.13 5.67 2.73
CA GLY A 3 12.01 5.83 1.83
C GLY A 3 11.56 7.28 1.81
N PRO A 4 10.74 7.67 0.83
CA PRO A 4 10.15 9.01 0.79
C PRO A 4 9.53 9.35 2.15
N SER A 5 9.93 10.50 2.70
CA SER A 5 9.38 10.99 3.97
C SER A 5 8.00 11.60 3.72
N TYR A 6 7.00 10.75 3.47
CA TYR A 6 5.63 11.19 3.61
C TYR A 6 5.44 11.54 5.09
N LYS A 7 5.19 12.83 5.38
CA LYS A 7 4.95 13.29 6.75
C LYS A 7 3.61 12.75 7.23
N ILE A 8 3.64 11.55 7.82
CA ILE A 8 2.49 10.94 8.48
C ILE A 8 2.38 11.54 9.88
N PRO A 9 1.26 12.19 10.23
CA PRO A 9 1.10 12.79 11.56
C PRO A 9 1.03 11.70 12.64
N ALA A 10 1.63 11.96 13.80
CA ALA A 10 1.32 11.19 14.99
C ALA A 10 -0.17 11.38 15.37
N PRO A 11 -0.85 10.37 15.93
CA PRO A 11 -0.31 9.06 16.31
C PRO A 11 -0.54 7.95 15.27
N ILE A 12 -0.60 8.30 13.97
CA ILE A 12 -0.87 7.33 12.91
C ILE A 12 0.40 6.58 12.47
N THR A 13 0.29 5.26 12.37
CA THR A 13 1.15 4.38 11.56
C THR A 13 0.48 4.18 10.20
N PHE A 14 1.09 4.69 9.13
CA PHE A 14 0.65 4.48 7.76
C PHE A 14 1.87 4.38 6.84
N ASN A 15 1.86 3.42 5.91
CA ASN A 15 2.91 3.28 4.90
C ASN A 15 2.33 3.55 3.51
N PRO A 16 2.41 4.81 3.00
CA PRO A 16 1.89 5.16 1.68
C PRO A 16 2.56 4.39 0.55
N PHE A 17 3.85 4.05 0.68
CA PHE A 17 4.53 3.25 -0.34
C PHE A 17 3.98 1.83 -0.47
N LYS A 18 3.36 1.28 0.58
CA LYS A 18 2.65 0.00 0.46
C LYS A 18 1.22 0.17 -0.05
N HIS A 19 0.56 1.24 0.36
CA HIS A 19 -0.90 1.27 0.38
C HIS A 19 -1.53 2.40 -0.42
N HIS A 20 -0.76 3.27 -1.08
CA HIS A 20 -1.30 4.42 -1.81
C HIS A 20 -0.77 4.46 -3.25
N LYS A 21 -1.65 4.24 -4.23
CA LYS A 21 -1.30 4.12 -5.65
C LYS A 21 -0.49 5.31 -6.18
N THR A 22 -0.93 6.55 -5.92
CA THR A 22 -0.20 7.75 -6.39
C THR A 22 1.21 7.83 -5.82
N CYS A 23 1.38 7.63 -4.51
CA CYS A 23 2.70 7.59 -3.86
C CYS A 23 3.61 6.51 -4.46
N ILE A 24 3.06 5.32 -4.67
CA ILE A 24 3.77 4.20 -5.30
C ILE A 24 4.29 4.59 -6.69
N LEU A 25 3.41 5.16 -7.53
CA LEU A 25 3.77 5.60 -8.88
C LEU A 25 4.81 6.73 -8.85
N GLN A 26 4.72 7.65 -7.89
CA GLN A 26 5.72 8.71 -7.71
C GLN A 26 7.11 8.13 -7.43
N GLU A 27 7.23 7.16 -6.53
CA GLU A 27 8.52 6.52 -6.23
C GLU A 27 9.07 5.74 -7.42
N ILE A 28 8.22 4.96 -8.09
CA ILE A 28 8.62 4.16 -9.26
C ILE A 28 9.08 5.06 -10.40
N ASN A 29 8.48 6.23 -10.57
CA ASN A 29 8.82 7.15 -11.66
C ASN A 29 9.96 8.11 -11.30
N ASN A 30 10.35 8.24 -10.03
CA ASN A 30 11.39 9.14 -9.57
C ASN A 30 12.78 8.76 -10.12
N GLN A 31 13.23 9.37 -11.22
CA GLN A 31 14.50 9.03 -11.89
C GLN A 31 15.73 9.24 -11.00
N GLN A 32 15.63 10.06 -9.96
CA GLN A 32 16.72 10.30 -9.02
C GLN A 32 16.89 9.15 -8.00
N LEU A 33 15.87 8.30 -7.82
CA LEU A 33 15.94 7.13 -6.93
C LEU A 33 16.82 6.03 -7.56
N PRO A 34 17.96 5.66 -6.97
CA PRO A 34 18.77 4.57 -7.49
C PRO A 34 18.01 3.24 -7.46
N ASP A 35 18.31 2.35 -8.41
CA ASP A 35 17.69 1.02 -8.47
C ASP A 35 17.87 0.23 -7.16
N THR A 36 19.03 0.34 -6.52
CA THR A 36 19.33 -0.33 -5.25
C THR A 36 18.42 0.18 -4.12
N ALA A 37 18.14 1.48 -4.08
CA ALA A 37 17.21 2.07 -3.13
C ALA A 37 15.77 1.62 -3.42
N LEU A 38 15.36 1.57 -4.69
CA LEU A 38 14.06 1.02 -5.08
C LEU A 38 13.94 -0.45 -4.67
N LEU A 39 14.95 -1.28 -4.90
CA LEU A 39 14.95 -2.68 -4.46
C LEU A 39 14.79 -2.78 -2.93
N GLY A 40 15.47 -1.92 -2.17
CA GLY A 40 15.28 -1.82 -0.71
C GLY A 40 13.83 -1.50 -0.32
N LEU A 41 13.19 -0.57 -1.03
CA LEU A 41 11.78 -0.24 -0.84
C LEU A 41 10.87 -1.43 -1.18
N LEU A 42 11.09 -2.08 -2.33
CA LEU A 42 10.30 -3.24 -2.76
C LEU A 42 10.41 -4.39 -1.76
N ASN A 43 11.59 -4.64 -1.20
CA ASN A 43 11.79 -5.65 -0.16
C ASN A 43 10.95 -5.35 1.09
N SER A 44 10.80 -4.07 1.45
CA SER A 44 10.00 -3.67 2.61
C SER A 44 8.51 -4.00 2.48
N ILE A 45 7.98 -4.24 1.27
CA ILE A 45 6.55 -4.56 1.04
C ILE A 45 6.14 -5.83 1.80
N GLY A 46 7.05 -6.79 1.98
CA GLY A 46 6.78 -8.11 2.57
C GLY A 46 6.27 -9.11 1.54
N ASP A 47 5.64 -10.21 1.98
CA ASP A 47 5.24 -11.32 1.08
C ASP A 47 3.73 -11.62 1.07
N ASN A 48 2.96 -10.92 1.90
CA ASN A 48 1.51 -11.06 2.00
C ASN A 48 0.76 -10.31 0.88
N TYR A 49 -0.55 -10.43 0.85
CA TYR A 49 -1.39 -9.54 0.05
C TYR A 49 -1.36 -8.12 0.62
N ILE A 50 -1.39 -7.14 -0.28
CA ILE A 50 -1.38 -5.72 0.04
C ILE A 50 -2.64 -5.08 -0.53
N ASP A 51 -3.32 -4.29 0.30
CA ASP A 51 -4.49 -3.51 -0.06
C ASP A 51 -4.04 -2.09 -0.43
N ILE A 52 -4.43 -1.59 -1.59
CA ILE A 52 -3.92 -0.35 -2.17
C ILE A 52 -5.08 0.59 -2.45
N TYR A 53 -5.00 1.78 -1.90
CA TYR A 53 -5.90 2.88 -2.14
C TYR A 53 -5.65 3.49 -3.53
N THR A 54 -6.74 3.69 -4.26
CA THR A 54 -6.74 4.15 -5.66
C THR A 54 -7.47 5.48 -5.87
N GLY A 55 -8.03 6.07 -4.81
CA GLY A 55 -8.72 7.36 -4.89
C GLY A 55 -7.77 8.56 -4.92
N SER A 56 -8.35 9.75 -4.81
CA SER A 56 -7.67 11.04 -5.00
C SER A 56 -7.13 11.68 -3.72
N PHE A 57 -7.48 11.20 -2.53
CA PHE A 57 -7.00 11.78 -1.29
C PHE A 57 -5.52 11.52 -1.09
N THR A 58 -4.78 12.58 -0.75
CA THR A 58 -3.39 12.47 -0.32
C THR A 58 -3.27 11.72 1.00
N PRO A 59 -2.09 11.16 1.33
CA PRO A 59 -1.84 10.56 2.65
C PRO A 59 -2.19 11.50 3.81
N LYS A 60 -1.87 12.80 3.68
CA LYS A 60 -2.23 13.81 4.67
C LYS A 60 -3.74 13.91 4.87
N LYS A 61 -4.53 13.98 3.78
CA LYS A 61 -5.99 14.07 3.84
C LYS A 61 -6.61 12.81 4.44
N ILE A 62 -6.12 11.62 4.08
CA ILE A 62 -6.54 10.34 4.68
C ILE A 62 -6.31 10.39 6.19
N CYS A 63 -5.09 10.72 6.63
CA CYS A 63 -4.76 10.80 8.04
C CYS A 63 -5.65 11.81 8.77
N THR A 64 -5.85 13.01 8.22
CA THR A 64 -6.74 14.02 8.83
C THR A 64 -8.16 13.50 9.02
N GLN A 65 -8.72 12.78 8.04
CA GLN A 65 -10.07 12.25 8.16
C GLN A 65 -10.18 11.09 9.15
N VAL A 66 -9.19 10.21 9.20
CA VAL A 66 -9.12 9.16 10.23
C VAL A 66 -9.11 9.80 11.62
N LEU A 67 -8.28 10.82 11.83
CA LEU A 67 -8.20 11.51 13.13
C LEU A 67 -9.51 12.21 13.48
N ALA A 68 -10.15 12.90 12.52
CA ALA A 68 -11.43 13.53 12.73
C ALA A 68 -12.52 12.50 13.08
N TYR A 69 -12.56 11.36 12.36
CA TYR A 69 -13.47 10.27 12.65
C TYR A 69 -13.32 9.79 14.11
N LEU A 70 -12.10 9.49 14.55
CA LEU A 70 -11.85 8.99 15.90
C LEU A 70 -12.19 10.03 16.98
N LYS A 71 -11.89 11.30 16.74
CA LYS A 71 -12.24 12.39 17.67
C LYS A 71 -13.75 12.56 17.81
N ASN A 72 -14.48 12.56 16.69
CA ASN A 72 -15.93 12.69 16.69
C ASN A 72 -16.65 11.50 17.33
N ASN A 73 -16.01 10.33 17.35
CA ASN A 73 -16.53 9.12 18.02
C ASN A 73 -16.00 8.99 19.46
N HIS A 74 -15.25 9.96 19.98
CA HIS A 74 -14.63 9.92 21.31
C HIS A 74 -13.66 8.74 21.55
N THR A 75 -13.08 8.18 20.48
CA THR A 75 -12.16 7.03 20.51
C THR A 75 -10.73 7.40 20.13
N PHE A 76 -10.38 8.70 20.21
CA PHE A 76 -9.06 9.18 19.80
C PHE A 76 -7.97 8.97 20.85
N ASN A 77 -8.27 9.09 22.16
CA ASN A 77 -7.27 8.88 23.20
C ASN A 77 -6.81 7.41 23.23
N GLN A 78 -5.56 7.14 23.63
CA GLN A 78 -4.97 5.80 23.47
C GLN A 78 -5.78 4.70 24.15
N THR A 79 -6.20 4.89 25.41
CA THR A 79 -6.99 3.89 26.14
C THR A 79 -8.33 3.61 25.46
N ALA A 80 -9.11 4.66 25.15
CA ALA A 80 -10.39 4.50 24.46
C ALA A 80 -10.23 3.94 23.04
N PHE A 81 -9.15 4.27 22.35
CA PHE A 81 -8.82 3.68 21.04
C PHE A 81 -8.59 2.18 21.16
N GLU A 82 -7.75 1.76 22.12
CA GLU A 82 -7.42 0.36 22.32
C GLU A 82 -8.63 -0.46 22.74
N GLU A 83 -9.48 0.07 23.63
CA GLU A 83 -10.77 -0.54 23.98
C GLU A 83 -11.71 -0.63 22.77
N TRP A 84 -11.86 0.46 22.01
CA TRP A 84 -12.72 0.51 20.84
C TRP A 84 -12.32 -0.51 19.77
N VAL A 85 -11.03 -0.64 19.48
CA VAL A 85 -10.49 -1.63 18.55
C VAL A 85 -10.54 -3.05 19.13
N GLY A 86 -10.24 -3.21 20.42
CA GLY A 86 -10.23 -4.49 21.13
C GLY A 86 -11.60 -5.17 21.11
N ASN A 87 -12.67 -4.39 21.23
CA ASN A 87 -14.06 -4.85 21.14
C ASN A 87 -14.48 -5.33 19.74
N SER A 88 -13.55 -5.43 18.76
CA SER A 88 -13.84 -5.90 17.39
C SER A 88 -12.71 -6.74 16.82
N SER A 89 -12.36 -7.83 17.49
CA SER A 89 -11.34 -8.79 17.02
C SER A 89 -9.98 -8.12 16.70
N GLY A 90 -9.70 -6.96 17.30
CA GLY A 90 -8.47 -6.20 17.11
C GLY A 90 -8.43 -5.28 15.88
N TYR A 91 -9.55 -5.03 15.18
CA TYR A 91 -9.61 -4.03 14.11
C TYR A 91 -11.02 -3.44 13.92
N LYS A 92 -11.08 -2.26 13.29
CA LYS A 92 -12.33 -1.60 12.90
C LYS A 92 -12.26 -1.20 11.43
N ARG A 93 -13.41 -1.26 10.75
CA ARG A 93 -13.56 -0.74 9.39
C ARG A 93 -14.29 0.60 9.46
N ILE A 94 -13.69 1.64 8.91
CA ILE A 94 -14.27 2.99 8.83
C ILE A 94 -14.44 3.40 7.36
N LYS A 95 -15.36 4.32 7.11
CA LYS A 95 -15.59 4.93 5.79
C LYS A 95 -15.13 6.38 5.83
N LEU A 96 -14.36 6.81 4.83
CA LEU A 96 -13.97 8.22 4.65
C LEU A 96 -14.92 8.92 3.68
N THR A 97 -14.77 10.24 3.54
CA THR A 97 -15.70 11.08 2.75
C THR A 97 -15.60 10.91 1.23
N ASP A 98 -14.57 10.25 0.72
CA ASP A 98 -14.45 9.83 -0.69
C ASP A 98 -15.05 8.43 -0.94
N ASP A 99 -15.84 7.91 0.00
CA ASP A 99 -16.38 6.55 -0.03
C ASP A 99 -15.33 5.42 0.06
N SER A 100 -14.06 5.75 0.33
CA SER A 100 -13.05 4.74 0.61
C SER A 100 -13.24 4.11 1.99
N PHE A 101 -12.94 2.82 2.09
CA PHE A 101 -12.97 2.09 3.34
C PHE A 101 -11.56 1.80 3.84
N TRP A 102 -11.37 1.97 5.14
CA TRP A 102 -10.08 1.82 5.80
C TRP A 102 -10.20 0.91 7.01
N ILE A 103 -9.17 0.10 7.21
CA ILE A 103 -8.99 -0.68 8.43
C ILE A 103 -8.15 0.14 9.39
N VAL A 104 -8.61 0.21 10.63
CA VAL A 104 -7.95 0.84 11.76
C VAL A 104 -7.70 -0.23 12.81
N ARG A 105 -6.48 -0.34 13.30
CA ARG A 105 -6.08 -1.33 14.30
C ARG A 105 -4.97 -0.81 15.21
N LYS A 106 -4.63 -1.57 16.26
CA LYS A 106 -3.51 -1.23 17.15
C LYS A 106 -2.20 -1.11 16.36
N GLY A 107 -1.50 -0.01 16.62
CA GLY A 107 -0.22 0.34 16.05
C GLY A 107 0.95 -0.37 16.70
N VAL A 108 2.16 0.08 16.36
CA VAL A 108 3.41 -0.59 16.75
C VAL A 108 4.07 0.01 17.99
N SER A 109 3.68 1.22 18.42
CA SER A 109 4.19 1.89 19.61
C SER A 109 3.16 2.85 20.21
N ASN A 110 3.44 3.37 21.41
CA ASN A 110 2.58 4.34 22.10
C ASN A 110 2.52 5.71 21.40
N GLU A 111 3.53 6.11 20.65
CA GLU A 111 3.53 7.36 19.89
C GLU A 111 2.80 7.21 18.54
N ARG A 112 2.61 5.97 18.09
CA ARG A 112 2.12 5.59 16.76
C ARG A 112 1.05 4.50 16.85
N TYR A 113 0.16 4.61 17.83
CA TYR A 113 -0.79 3.57 18.24
C TYR A 113 -1.95 3.33 17.26
N ILE A 114 -2.11 4.15 16.21
CA ILE A 114 -3.20 4.01 15.23
C ILE A 114 -2.64 3.51 13.89
N HIS A 115 -2.70 2.21 13.62
CA HIS A 115 -2.32 1.68 12.31
C HIS A 115 -3.51 1.69 11.35
N ILE A 116 -3.31 2.32 10.19
CA ILE A 116 -4.29 2.31 9.11
C ILE A 116 -3.76 1.69 7.82
N HIS A 117 -4.65 1.02 7.10
CA HIS A 117 -4.47 0.65 5.71
C HIS A 117 -5.83 0.55 5.01
N PRO A 118 -5.88 0.58 3.66
CA PRO A 118 -7.13 0.41 2.92
C PRO A 118 -7.79 -0.93 3.27
N ALA A 119 -9.11 -0.98 3.23
CA ALA A 119 -9.84 -2.23 3.38
C ALA A 119 -9.62 -3.15 2.18
N LYS A 120 -9.66 -4.47 2.42
CA LYS A 120 -9.55 -5.52 1.41
C LYS A 120 -10.52 -5.33 0.23
N THR A 121 -11.70 -4.81 0.52
CA THR A 121 -12.75 -4.53 -0.46
C THR A 121 -13.30 -3.12 -0.28
N GLY A 122 -13.61 -2.47 -1.39
CA GLY A 122 -14.17 -1.14 -1.46
C GLY A 122 -14.05 -0.57 -2.87
N PRO A 123 -14.80 0.50 -3.19
CA PRO A 123 -14.80 1.09 -4.54
C PRO A 123 -13.43 1.68 -4.93
N LEU A 124 -12.62 2.06 -3.93
CA LEU A 124 -11.32 2.71 -4.12
C LEU A 124 -10.15 1.84 -3.61
N SER A 125 -10.33 0.53 -3.54
CA SER A 125 -9.30 -0.42 -3.10
C SER A 125 -9.04 -1.52 -4.13
N ILE A 126 -7.77 -1.76 -4.45
CA ILE A 126 -7.31 -2.94 -5.19
C ILE A 126 -6.41 -3.79 -4.29
N ARG A 127 -6.34 -5.11 -4.55
CA ARG A 127 -5.54 -6.03 -3.73
C ARG A 127 -4.73 -6.98 -4.59
N PHE A 128 -3.42 -7.06 -4.32
CA PHE A 128 -2.50 -7.96 -5.01
C PHE A 128 -1.51 -8.61 -4.05
N LYS A 129 -0.97 -9.77 -4.42
CA LYS A 129 0.16 -10.38 -3.69
C LYS A 129 1.37 -9.46 -3.78
N ALA A 130 2.12 -9.29 -2.69
CA ALA A 130 3.34 -8.49 -2.70
C ALA A 130 4.35 -8.96 -3.76
N SER A 131 4.47 -10.26 -3.99
CA SER A 131 5.33 -10.80 -5.06
C SER A 131 4.91 -10.30 -6.46
N THR A 132 3.62 -10.11 -6.69
CA THR A 132 3.10 -9.52 -7.94
C THR A 132 3.45 -8.04 -8.02
N LEU A 133 3.23 -7.29 -6.93
CA LEU A 133 3.53 -5.85 -6.87
C LEU A 133 5.02 -5.56 -7.04
N LYS A 134 5.91 -6.27 -6.33
CA LYS A 134 7.37 -6.15 -6.48
C LYS A 134 7.79 -6.33 -7.95
N THR A 135 7.22 -7.34 -8.62
CA THR A 135 7.47 -7.60 -10.05
C THR A 135 7.00 -6.43 -10.93
N ILE A 136 5.75 -5.98 -10.76
CA ILE A 136 5.16 -4.91 -11.57
C ILE A 136 5.86 -3.58 -11.35
N TYR A 137 6.19 -3.24 -10.10
CA TYR A 137 6.85 -1.96 -9.80
C TYR A 137 8.25 -1.90 -10.41
N TRP A 138 9.00 -2.99 -10.35
CA TRP A 138 10.28 -3.07 -11.05
C TRP A 138 10.11 -2.99 -12.58
N LEU A 139 9.12 -3.68 -13.15
CA LEU A 139 8.85 -3.58 -14.59
C LEU A 139 8.46 -2.17 -15.01
N LYS A 140 7.57 -1.50 -14.28
CA LYS A 140 7.14 -0.12 -14.56
C LYS A 140 8.29 0.88 -14.46
N ARG A 141 9.28 0.62 -13.58
CA ARG A 141 10.52 1.41 -13.52
C ARG A 141 11.33 1.30 -14.81
N LYS A 142 11.40 0.10 -15.41
CA LYS A 142 12.31 -0.21 -16.54
C LYS A 142 11.66 -0.09 -17.91
N LYS A 143 10.37 -0.40 -18.01
CA LYS A 143 9.61 -0.42 -19.25
C LYS A 143 8.75 0.81 -19.34
N ARG A 144 8.98 1.63 -20.36
CA ARG A 144 8.11 2.76 -20.71
C ARG A 144 6.96 2.26 -21.61
N GLY A 145 5.78 2.84 -21.44
CA GLY A 145 4.58 2.53 -22.22
C GLY A 145 3.66 1.48 -21.58
N ASN A 146 2.50 1.26 -22.22
CA ASN A 146 1.40 0.48 -21.64
C ASN A 146 1.29 -0.96 -22.14
N ASN A 147 2.12 -1.36 -23.12
CA ASN A 147 2.10 -2.70 -23.67
C ASN A 147 2.38 -3.76 -22.59
N PRO A 148 1.53 -4.80 -22.47
CA PRO A 148 1.75 -5.87 -21.49
C PRO A 148 3.15 -6.50 -21.61
N PRO A 149 3.83 -6.79 -20.49
CA PRO A 149 5.13 -7.45 -20.51
C PRO A 149 4.99 -8.93 -20.89
N ARG A 150 5.95 -9.42 -21.67
CA ARG A 150 6.07 -10.83 -22.06
C ARG A 150 6.58 -11.66 -20.88
N LEU A 151 6.40 -12.98 -20.95
CA LEU A 151 6.82 -13.92 -19.90
C LEU A 151 8.31 -13.80 -19.56
N LYS A 152 9.17 -13.62 -20.57
CA LYS A 152 10.62 -13.41 -20.39
C LYS A 152 10.91 -12.16 -19.56
N GLU A 153 10.30 -11.02 -19.92
CA GLU A 153 10.47 -9.74 -19.21
C GLU A 153 10.00 -9.86 -17.75
N ILE A 154 8.87 -10.54 -17.52
CA ILE A 154 8.35 -10.82 -16.18
C ILE A 154 9.35 -11.65 -15.37
N ASN A 155 9.88 -12.73 -15.94
CA ASN A 155 10.81 -13.60 -15.20
C ASN A 155 12.15 -12.92 -14.91
N GLU A 156 12.66 -12.09 -15.82
CA GLU A 156 13.83 -11.24 -15.56
C GLU A 156 13.58 -10.27 -14.40
N ALA A 157 12.42 -9.59 -14.38
CA ALA A 157 12.04 -8.72 -13.29
C ALA A 157 11.91 -9.47 -11.95
N ARG A 158 11.30 -10.66 -11.96
CA ARG A 158 11.14 -11.50 -10.77
C ARG A 158 12.49 -11.86 -10.17
N LEU A 159 13.45 -12.28 -10.99
CA LEU A 159 14.81 -12.57 -10.54
C LEU A 159 15.49 -11.34 -9.93
N LYS A 160 15.31 -10.15 -10.52
CA LYS A 160 15.86 -8.90 -9.96
C LYS A 160 15.30 -8.54 -8.58
N VAL A 161 14.03 -8.86 -8.32
CA VAL A 161 13.38 -8.63 -7.01
C VAL A 161 13.42 -9.84 -6.09
N GLY A 162 14.29 -10.83 -6.37
CA GLY A 162 14.51 -12.00 -5.51
C GLY A 162 13.36 -13.02 -5.49
N LEU A 163 12.55 -13.09 -6.56
CA LEU A 163 11.43 -14.02 -6.70
C LEU A 163 11.72 -15.11 -7.74
N PRO A 164 11.23 -16.35 -7.54
CA PRO A 164 11.38 -17.43 -8.52
C PRO A 164 10.56 -17.14 -9.79
N PRO A 165 10.97 -17.61 -10.97
CA PRO A 165 10.21 -17.42 -12.21
C PRO A 165 8.81 -18.06 -12.15
N VAL A 166 7.90 -17.59 -12.99
CA VAL A 166 6.58 -18.22 -13.23
C VAL A 166 6.62 -19.01 -14.54
N LYS A 167 5.84 -20.10 -14.59
CA LYS A 167 5.78 -20.99 -15.76
C LYS A 167 4.96 -20.41 -16.92
N GLN A 168 3.88 -19.71 -16.60
CA GLN A 168 2.93 -19.19 -17.58
C GLN A 168 2.26 -17.91 -17.08
N LEU A 169 1.71 -17.14 -18.02
CA LEU A 169 0.88 -15.97 -17.74
C LEU A 169 -0.59 -16.31 -17.99
N LYS A 170 -1.47 -15.74 -17.17
CA LYS A 170 -2.91 -15.80 -17.39
C LYS A 170 -3.42 -14.39 -17.65
N TYR A 171 -4.13 -14.22 -18.76
CA TYR A 171 -4.75 -12.94 -19.10
C TYR A 171 -5.87 -12.61 -18.10
N GLY A 172 -6.01 -11.33 -17.73
CA GLY A 172 -7.04 -10.90 -16.78
C GLY A 172 -6.79 -11.31 -15.31
N GLU A 173 -5.69 -11.99 -15.00
CA GLU A 173 -5.37 -12.47 -13.65
C GLU A 173 -3.94 -12.09 -13.21
N GLY A 174 -3.69 -12.20 -11.89
CA GLY A 174 -2.35 -12.16 -11.31
C GLY A 174 -1.49 -10.98 -11.79
N ILE A 175 -0.36 -11.29 -12.42
CA ILE A 175 0.63 -10.31 -12.89
C ILE A 175 0.05 -9.42 -13.99
N LEU A 176 -0.67 -9.99 -14.97
CA LEU A 176 -1.19 -9.19 -16.09
C LEU A 176 -2.37 -8.30 -15.68
N LYS A 177 -3.22 -8.77 -14.76
CA LYS A 177 -4.23 -7.90 -14.14
C LYS A 177 -3.57 -6.74 -13.39
N CYS A 178 -2.57 -7.05 -12.56
CA CYS A 178 -1.85 -6.02 -11.80
C CYS A 178 -1.14 -5.01 -12.71
N TRP A 179 -0.56 -5.45 -13.83
CA TRP A 179 0.06 -4.54 -14.80
C TRP A 179 -0.91 -3.48 -15.33
N GLY A 180 -2.17 -3.85 -15.61
CA GLY A 180 -3.18 -2.93 -16.12
C GLY A 180 -3.72 -1.94 -15.07
N GLU A 181 -3.50 -2.23 -13.78
CA GLU A 181 -3.88 -1.33 -12.68
C GLU A 181 -2.85 -0.23 -12.41
N PHE A 182 -1.63 -0.35 -12.92
CA PHE A 182 -0.53 0.62 -12.76
C PHE A 182 -0.02 1.09 -14.12
#